data_AF-A0A3B9GNE7-F1
#
_entry.id   AF-A0A3B9GNE7-F1
#
_cell.length_a   1.000
_cell.length_b   1.000
_cell.length_c   1.000
_cell.angle_alpha   90.00
_cell.angle_beta   90.00
_cell.angle_gamma   90.00
#
_symmetry.space_group_name_H-M   'P 1'
#
loop_
_entity.id
_entity.type
_entity.pdbx_description
1 polymer ?
#
loop_
_entity_poly.entity_id
_entity_poly.type
_entity_poly.pdbx_seq_one_letter_code
_entity_poly.pdbx_strand_id
1 'polypeptide(L)' 'GIQPPTPEWGAMLSNGRHIIRTAWHVATFPGLAIMLTIFALNLLGDGLRDALDPRLKN' A
#
# COMPACT_ATOMS: atom_id res chain seq x y z
N GLY A 1 -7.37 -27.09 -4.87
CA GLY A 1 -7.78 -25.70 -5.16
C GLY A 1 -8.08 -25.03 -3.85
N ILE A 2 -7.51 -23.84 -3.64
CA ILE A 2 -7.76 -23.05 -2.42
C ILE A 2 -9.25 -22.68 -2.41
N GLN A 3 -9.98 -23.07 -1.36
CA GLN A 3 -11.41 -22.78 -1.28
C GLN A 3 -11.61 -21.28 -1.01
N PRO A 4 -12.48 -20.56 -1.76
CA PRO A 4 -12.95 -19.24 -1.38
C PRO A 4 -13.64 -19.35 -0.01
N PRO A 5 -13.38 -18.46 0.98
CA PRO A 5 -13.11 -17.03 0.81
C PRO A 5 -11.80 -16.64 1.49
N THR A 6 -10.65 -16.95 0.91
CA THR A 6 -9.42 -16.27 1.32
C THR A 6 -9.47 -14.83 0.83
N PRO A 7 -9.47 -13.82 1.72
CA PRO A 7 -9.48 -12.42 1.32
C PRO A 7 -8.15 -12.07 0.67
N GLU A 8 -8.10 -12.23 -0.66
CA GLU A 8 -6.96 -11.83 -1.47
C GLU A 8 -7.20 -10.41 -1.99
N TRP A 9 -6.24 -9.53 -1.73
CA TRP A 9 -6.36 -8.09 -1.97
C TRP A 9 -6.59 -7.79 -3.47
N GLY A 10 -6.00 -8.59 -4.36
CA GLY A 10 -6.16 -8.48 -5.81
C GLY A 10 -7.55 -8.88 -6.31
N ALA A 11 -8.17 -9.93 -5.76
CA ALA A 11 -9.54 -10.29 -6.14
C ALA A 11 -10.57 -9.33 -5.53
N MET A 12 -10.30 -8.75 -4.36
CA MET A 12 -11.13 -7.67 -3.80
C MET A 12 -11.16 -6.43 -4.70
N LEU A 13 -10.03 -6.05 -5.29
CA LEU A 13 -9.96 -4.97 -6.29
C LEU A 13 -10.70 -5.34 -7.59
N SER A 14 -10.57 -6.57 -8.08
CA SER A 14 -11.23 -7.04 -9.30
C SER A 14 -12.76 -7.13 -9.15
N ASN A 15 -13.23 -7.65 -8.01
CA ASN A 15 -14.64 -7.85 -7.68
C ASN A 15 -15.31 -6.57 -7.13
N GLY A 16 -14.52 -5.60 -6.65
CA GLY A 16 -14.97 -4.31 -6.15
C GLY A 16 -15.72 -3.48 -7.19
N ARG A 17 -15.53 -3.70 -8.51
CA ARG A 17 -16.24 -2.96 -9.57
C ARG A 17 -17.77 -2.99 -9.45
N HIS A 18 -18.35 -4.10 -8.97
CA HIS A 18 -19.79 -4.20 -8.74
C HIS A 18 -20.24 -3.67 -7.37
N ILE A 19 -19.32 -3.52 -6.40
CA ILE A 19 -19.60 -3.14 -5.00
C ILE A 19 -19.18 -1.70 -4.70
N ILE A 20 -18.43 -1.03 -5.59
CA ILE A 20 -17.94 0.36 -5.42
C ILE A 20 -19.07 1.35 -5.14
N ARG A 21 -20.29 1.13 -5.65
CA ARG A 21 -21.45 2.00 -5.35
C ARG A 21 -22.02 1.79 -3.93
N THR A 22 -21.75 0.67 -3.27
CA THR A 22 -22.37 0.30 -1.98
C THR A 22 -21.37 0.26 -0.82
N ALA A 23 -20.10 -0.09 -1.07
CA ALA A 23 -19.06 -0.20 -0.04
C ALA A 23 -17.70 0.31 -0.55
N TRP A 24 -17.65 1.60 -0.92
CA TRP A 24 -16.45 2.28 -1.43
C TRP A 24 -15.21 2.07 -0.54
N HIS A 25 -15.40 2.00 0.78
CA HIS A 25 -14.35 1.79 1.77
C HIS A 25 -13.60 0.46 1.60
N VAL A 26 -14.21 -0.58 1.02
CA VAL A 26 -13.56 -1.89 0.79
C VAL A 26 -12.43 -1.80 -0.24
N ALA A 27 -12.50 -0.84 -1.17
CA ALA A 27 -11.43 -0.59 -2.13
C ALA A 27 -10.44 0.46 -1.61
N THR A 28 -10.91 1.47 -0.86
CA THR A 28 -10.08 2.59 -0.41
C THR A 28 -9.14 2.22 0.73
N PHE A 29 -9.59 1.46 1.74
CA PHE A 29 -8.74 1.02 2.86
C PHE A 29 -7.49 0.25 2.41
N PRO A 30 -7.62 -0.82 1.59
CA PRO A 30 -6.45 -1.55 1.15
C PRO A 30 -5.53 -0.70 0.25
N GLY A 31 -6.09 0.19 -0.58
CA GLY A 31 -5.32 1.13 -1.39
C GLY A 31 -4.52 2.13 -0.53
N LEU A 32 -5.13 2.70 0.51
CA LEU A 32 -4.47 3.61 1.43
C LEU A 32 -3.39 2.92 2.28
N ALA A 33 -3.63 1.70 2.72
CA ALA A 33 -2.62 0.93 3.47
C ALA A 33 -1.35 0.73 2.64
N ILE A 34 -1.49 0.30 1.39
CA ILE A 34 -0.36 0.12 0.47
C ILE A 34 0.33 1.46 0.19
N MET A 35 -0.42 2.53 -0.07
CA MET A 35 0.13 3.87 -0.30
C MET A 35 0.97 4.33 0.90
N LEU A 36 0.45 4.20 2.12
CA LEU A 36 1.14 4.61 3.34
C LEU A 36 2.38 3.76 3.59
N THR A 37 2.33 2.44 3.34
CA THR A 37 3.49 1.56 3.47
C THR A 37 4.60 1.99 2.50
N ILE A 38 4.28 2.20 1.23
CA ILE A 38 5.27 2.64 0.23
C ILE A 38 5.82 4.03 0.58
N PHE A 39 4.95 4.95 1.01
CA PHE A 39 5.36 6.29 1.42
C PHE A 39 6.30 6.26 2.62
N ALA A 40 5.99 5.48 3.65
CA ALA A 40 6.85 5.32 4.83
C ALA A 40 8.19 4.66 4.48
N LEU A 41 8.19 3.66 3.59
CA LEU A 41 9.42 3.02 3.13
C LEU A 41 10.27 3.97 2.27
N ASN A 42 9.66 4.79 1.41
CA ASN A 42 10.35 5.81 0.64
C ASN A 42 10.98 6.86 1.55
N LEU A 43 10.23 7.38 2.53
CA LEU A 43 10.77 8.33 3.51
C LEU A 43 11.86 7.73 4.38
N LEU A 44 11.74 6.45 4.78
CA LEU A 44 12.78 5.76 5.53
C LEU A 44 14.03 5.57 4.68
N GLY A 45 13.88 5.23 3.39
CA GLY A 45 14.99 5.11 2.44
C GLY A 45 15.69 6.44 2.20
N ASP A 46 14.93 7.51 2.00
CA ASP A 46 15.47 8.86 1.83
C ASP A 46 16.11 9.37 3.12
N GLY A 47 15.50 9.15 4.29
CA GLY A 47 16.06 9.54 5.59
C GLY A 47 17.30 8.73 5.98
N LEU A 48 17.32 7.43 5.67
CA LEU A 48 18.49 6.58 5.84
C LEU A 48 19.61 6.99 4.88
N ARG A 49 19.27 7.33 3.62
CA ARG A 49 20.21 7.88 2.66
C ARG A 49 20.78 9.20 3.14
N ASP A 50 19.96 10.14 3.58
CA ASP A 50 20.41 11.45 4.07
C ASP A 50 21.28 11.33 5.34
N ALA A 51 20.94 10.39 6.23
CA ALA A 51 21.77 10.07 7.40
C ALA A 51 23.11 9.37 7.05
N LEU A 52 23.16 8.65 5.92
CA LEU A 52 24.34 7.94 5.44
C LEU A 52 25.12 8.72 4.37
N ASP A 53 24.56 9.77 3.77
CA ASP A 53 25.20 10.58 2.74
C ASP A 53 26.24 11.49 3.43
N PRO A 54 27.55 11.19 3.34
CA PRO A 54 28.57 11.89 4.13
C PRO A 54 28.90 13.30 3.58
N ARG A 55 28.09 13.82 2.65
CA ARG A 55 28.37 15.04 1.90
C ARG A 55 28.21 16.34 2.70
N LEU A 56 27.95 16.23 4.01
CA LEU A 56 28.04 17.35 4.96
C LEU A 56 29.32 17.31 5.83
N LYS A 57 30.37 16.60 5.39
CA LYS A 57 31.70 16.73 6.01
C LYS A 57 32.72 17.11 4.94
N ASN A 58 32.85 18.43 4.76
CA ASN A 58 33.96 19.19 4.14
C ASN A 58 34.81 18.47 3.10
#